data_AF-A0A5C8ME70-F1
#
_entry.id   AF-A0A5C8ME70-F1
#
_cell.length_a   1.000
_cell.length_b   1.000
_cell.length_c   1.000
_cell.angle_alpha   90.00
_cell.angle_beta   90.00
_cell.angle_gamma   90.00
#
_symmetry.space_group_name_H-M   'P 1'
#
loop_
_entity.id
_entity.type
_entity.pdbx_description
1 polymer ?
#
loop_
_entity_poly.entity_id
_entity_poly.type
_entity_poly.pdbx_seq_one_letter_code
_entity_poly.pdbx_strand_id
1 'polypeptide(L)'
;MGLLKEKDKNLEGSDIREGLSAIISVRIPEHLLQFEGQTKGKLGTSEARSAVDAVVSEHLTYFLQENPDISTMLIKKAIRAYQAREAARKARAEARSGKKRKGKATGLSGK
;
A
#
# COMPACT_ATOMS: atom_id res chain seq x y z
N MET A 1 -15.94 -9.25 -15.73
CA MET A 1 -14.49 -8.94 -15.76
C MET A 1 -13.95 -9.02 -14.33
N GLY A 2 -13.38 -10.14 -13.93
CA GLY A 2 -12.69 -10.26 -12.63
C GLY A 2 -11.21 -9.97 -12.83
N LEU A 3 -10.76 -8.76 -12.48
CA LEU A 3 -9.35 -8.37 -12.62
C LEU A 3 -8.47 -8.96 -11.50
N LEU A 4 -9.07 -9.23 -10.35
CA LEU A 4 -8.55 -10.10 -9.29
C LEU A 4 -9.47 -11.31 -9.20
N LYS A 5 -8.91 -12.51 -9.23
CA LYS A 5 -9.67 -13.74 -8.98
C LYS A 5 -9.80 -13.95 -7.48
N GLU A 6 -10.80 -14.68 -7.03
CA GLU A 6 -11.01 -14.99 -5.60
C GLU A 6 -9.81 -15.66 -4.92
N LYS A 7 -8.95 -16.33 -5.70
CA LYS A 7 -7.73 -16.99 -5.20
C LYS A 7 -6.52 -16.05 -5.13
N ASP A 8 -6.60 -14.88 -5.75
CA ASP A 8 -5.51 -13.91 -5.76
C ASP A 8 -5.48 -13.17 -4.42
N LYS A 9 -4.28 -12.99 -3.86
CA LYS A 9 -4.11 -12.18 -2.65
C LYS A 9 -4.51 -10.74 -2.97
N ASN A 10 -5.13 -10.09 -2.00
CA ASN A 10 -5.53 -8.69 -2.16
C ASN A 10 -4.30 -7.78 -2.27
N LEU A 11 -4.49 -6.63 -2.94
CA LEU A 11 -3.47 -5.60 -3.08
C LEU A 11 -3.22 -4.90 -1.74
N GLU A 12 -1.99 -4.51 -1.48
CA GLU A 12 -1.66 -3.67 -0.32
C GLU A 12 -1.79 -2.19 -0.68
N GLY A 13 -2.03 -1.33 0.32
CA GLY A 13 -2.13 0.11 0.09
C GLY A 13 -0.88 0.75 -0.52
N SER A 14 0.30 0.13 -0.36
CA SER A 14 1.52 0.54 -1.05
C SER A 14 1.46 0.29 -2.56
N ASP A 15 0.83 -0.80 -2.98
CA ASP A 15 0.72 -1.20 -4.39
C ASP A 15 -0.19 -0.21 -5.16
N ILE A 16 -1.22 0.28 -4.48
CA ILE A 16 -2.18 1.25 -5.03
C ILE A 16 -1.58 2.67 -5.07
N ARG A 17 -0.81 3.05 -4.04
CA ARG A 17 -0.19 4.39 -3.94
C ARG A 17 1.13 4.52 -4.71
N GLU A 18 1.61 3.45 -5.35
CA GLU A 18 2.85 3.50 -6.12
C GLU A 18 2.72 4.48 -7.29
N GLY A 19 3.56 5.53 -7.29
CA GLY A 19 3.52 6.60 -8.28
C GLY A 19 2.24 7.43 -8.25
N LEU A 20 1.55 7.49 -7.11
CA LEU A 20 0.44 8.40 -6.86
C LEU A 20 0.96 9.74 -6.35
N SER A 21 0.56 10.82 -6.99
CA SER A 21 0.69 12.17 -6.46
C SER A 21 -0.69 12.68 -6.10
N ALA A 22 -0.88 13.06 -4.84
CA ALA A 22 -2.16 13.54 -4.34
C ALA A 22 -1.94 14.73 -3.40
N ILE A 23 -2.85 15.69 -3.45
CA ILE A 23 -2.90 16.83 -2.55
C ILE A 23 -4.20 16.70 -1.76
N ILE A 24 -4.09 16.67 -0.44
CA ILE A 24 -5.25 16.61 0.46
C ILE A 24 -5.26 17.90 1.28
N SER A 25 -6.31 18.69 1.09
CA SER A 25 -6.53 19.92 1.85
C SER A 25 -7.83 19.77 2.64
N VAL A 26 -7.76 19.99 3.94
CA VAL A 26 -8.90 19.94 4.84
C VAL A 26 -9.01 21.23 5.62
N ARG A 27 -10.24 21.69 5.84
CA ARG A 27 -10.53 22.82 6.73
C ARG A 27 -11.22 22.26 7.96
N ILE A 28 -10.64 22.50 9.13
CA ILE A 28 -11.10 21.93 10.40
C ILE A 28 -11.50 23.09 11.30
N PRO A 29 -12.71 23.08 11.89
CA PRO A 29 -13.12 24.06 12.89
C PRO A 29 -12.15 24.08 14.07
N GLU A 30 -11.86 25.26 14.60
CA GLU A 30 -10.87 25.45 15.67
C GLU A 30 -11.16 24.59 16.91
N HIS A 31 -12.43 24.41 17.26
CA HIS A 31 -12.84 23.60 18.41
C HIS A 31 -12.59 22.09 18.25
N LEU A 32 -12.37 21.60 17.02
CA LEU A 32 -12.01 20.20 16.74
C LEU A 32 -10.52 20.06 16.37
N LEU A 33 -9.82 21.17 16.19
CA LEU A 33 -8.46 21.16 15.66
C LEU A 33 -7.47 20.68 16.71
N GLN A 34 -6.89 19.51 16.47
CA GLN A 34 -5.91 18.91 17.34
C GLN A 34 -4.71 18.47 16.52
N PHE A 35 -3.51 18.88 16.93
CA PHE A 35 -2.24 18.41 16.38
C PHE A 35 -1.49 17.58 17.41
N GLU A 36 -0.75 16.59 16.93
CA GLU A 36 0.23 15.88 17.74
C GLU A 36 1.54 16.68 17.77
N GLY A 37 1.90 17.15 18.97
CA GLY A 37 3.12 17.91 19.21
C GLY A 37 3.08 19.35 18.70
N GLN A 38 4.08 20.13 19.13
CA GLN A 38 4.13 21.57 18.87
C GLN A 38 4.43 21.92 17.41
N THR A 39 5.15 21.06 16.69
CA THR A 39 5.55 21.30 15.28
C THR A 39 4.39 21.13 14.30
N LYS A 40 3.19 20.76 14.77
CA LYS A 40 2.03 20.45 13.93
C LYS A 40 2.33 19.43 12.83
N GLY A 41 3.30 18.54 13.06
CA GLY A 41 3.78 17.56 12.08
C GLY A 41 2.77 16.45 11.79
N LYS A 42 1.79 16.24 12.67
CA LYS A 42 0.72 15.26 12.48
C LYS A 42 -0.60 15.81 13.02
N LEU A 43 -1.64 15.69 12.21
CA LEU A 43 -3.00 16.03 12.60
C LEU A 43 -3.58 14.90 13.47
N GLY A 44 -4.06 15.24 14.66
CA GLY A 44 -4.68 14.33 15.62
C GLY A 44 -6.21 14.32 15.61
N THR A 45 -6.85 15.26 14.89
CA THR A 45 -8.32 15.32 14.77
C THR A 45 -8.88 14.07 14.10
N SER A 46 -9.56 13.22 14.86
CA SER A 46 -10.11 11.94 14.40
C SER A 46 -11.29 12.11 13.44
N GLU A 47 -12.09 13.15 13.66
CA GLU A 47 -13.27 13.52 12.90
C GLU A 47 -12.88 13.91 11.47
N ALA A 48 -11.72 14.55 11.31
CA ALA A 48 -11.17 14.88 10.00
C ALA A 48 -10.84 13.63 9.19
N ARG A 49 -10.34 12.56 9.84
CA ARG A 49 -10.10 11.27 9.18
C ARG A 49 -11.39 10.66 8.69
N SER A 50 -12.40 10.55 9.55
CA SER A 50 -13.70 9.97 9.18
C SER A 50 -14.40 10.76 8.07
N ALA A 51 -14.35 12.09 8.13
CA ALA A 51 -14.93 12.94 7.09
C ALA A 51 -14.24 12.76 5.73
N VAL A 52 -12.90 12.76 5.70
CA VAL A 52 -12.14 12.55 4.46
C VAL A 52 -12.38 11.15 3.91
N ASP A 53 -12.41 10.12 4.74
CA ASP A 53 -12.60 8.73 4.31
C ASP A 53 -13.97 8.52 3.65
N ALA A 54 -15.04 9.10 4.23
CA ALA A 54 -16.38 9.04 3.64
C ALA A 54 -16.44 9.71 2.26
N VAL A 55 -15.96 10.96 2.17
CA VAL A 55 -15.97 11.75 0.92
C VAL A 55 -15.13 11.07 -0.16
N VAL A 56 -13.91 10.64 0.18
CA VAL A 56 -13.02 9.98 -0.79
C VAL A 56 -13.60 8.64 -1.23
N SER A 57 -14.12 7.83 -0.31
CA SER A 57 -14.69 6.52 -0.66
C SER A 57 -15.89 6.64 -1.59
N GLU A 58 -16.79 7.58 -1.33
CA GLU A 58 -17.98 7.82 -2.16
C GLU A 58 -17.57 8.28 -3.56
N HIS A 59 -16.83 9.39 -3.66
CA HIS A 59 -16.48 9.97 -4.96
C HIS A 59 -15.51 9.10 -5.76
N LEU A 60 -14.57 8.42 -5.11
CA LEU A 60 -13.66 7.51 -5.80
C LEU A 60 -14.42 6.29 -6.35
N THR A 61 -15.37 5.75 -5.59
CA THR A 61 -16.20 4.63 -6.07
C THR A 61 -16.99 5.06 -7.30
N TYR A 62 -17.62 6.22 -7.24
CA TYR A 62 -18.37 6.78 -8.36
C TYR A 62 -17.47 7.00 -9.60
N PHE A 63 -16.33 7.67 -9.41
CA PHE A 63 -15.36 7.90 -10.48
C PHE A 63 -14.89 6.60 -11.14
N LEU A 64 -14.60 5.57 -10.35
CA LEU A 64 -14.15 4.28 -10.87
C LEU A 64 -15.25 3.54 -11.64
N GLN A 65 -16.52 3.70 -11.25
CA GLN A 65 -17.66 3.11 -11.95
C GLN A 65 -17.94 3.81 -13.28
N GLU A 66 -17.86 5.14 -13.31
CA GLU A 66 -18.08 5.92 -14.54
C GLU A 66 -16.95 5.79 -15.56
N ASN A 67 -15.72 5.49 -15.09
CA ASN A 67 -14.53 5.45 -15.94
C ASN A 67 -13.90 4.03 -15.99
N PRO A 68 -14.58 3.03 -16.58
CA PRO A 68 -14.15 1.62 -16.52
C PRO A 68 -12.77 1.37 -17.14
N ASP A 69 -12.41 2.11 -18.19
CA ASP A 69 -11.09 2.00 -18.84
C ASP A 69 -9.96 2.47 -17.92
N ILE A 70 -10.17 3.62 -17.26
CA ILE A 70 -9.22 4.18 -16.28
C ILE A 70 -9.11 3.24 -15.08
N SER A 71 -10.24 2.76 -14.56
CA SER A 71 -10.28 1.81 -13.44
C SER A 71 -9.51 0.54 -13.74
N THR A 72 -9.73 -0.03 -14.93
CA THR A 72 -9.00 -1.22 -15.38
C THR A 72 -7.50 -0.95 -15.51
N MET A 73 -7.12 0.23 -16.03
CA MET A 73 -5.72 0.64 -16.14
C MET A 73 -5.06 0.76 -14.76
N LEU A 74 -5.72 1.42 -13.81
CA LEU A 74 -5.22 1.62 -12.44
C LEU A 74 -5.04 0.28 -11.72
N ILE A 75 -6.03 -0.62 -11.81
CA ILE A 75 -5.96 -1.95 -11.20
C ILE A 75 -4.81 -2.76 -11.82
N LYS A 76 -4.63 -2.74 -13.15
CA LYS A 76 -3.51 -3.41 -13.82
C LYS A 76 -2.16 -2.87 -13.35
N LYS A 77 -2.04 -1.55 -13.13
CA LYS A 77 -0.82 -0.93 -12.57
C LYS A 77 -0.55 -1.45 -11.16
N ALA A 78 -1.56 -1.48 -10.31
CA ALA A 78 -1.43 -1.96 -8.93
C ALA A 78 -1.09 -3.46 -8.86
N ILE A 79 -1.62 -4.29 -9.77
CA ILE A 79 -1.25 -5.71 -9.89
C ILE A 79 0.24 -5.85 -10.28
N ARG A 80 0.75 -5.03 -11.19
CA ARG A 80 2.18 -5.03 -11.55
C ARG A 80 3.07 -4.65 -10.36
N ALA A 81 2.68 -3.62 -9.60
CA ALA A 81 3.33 -3.21 -8.37
C ALA A 81 3.38 -4.37 -7.34
N TYR A 82 2.24 -5.02 -7.11
CA TYR A 82 2.13 -6.20 -6.25
C TYR A 82 3.08 -7.33 -6.68
N GLN A 83 3.09 -7.66 -7.97
CA GLN A 83 3.96 -8.72 -8.52
C GLN A 83 5.45 -8.38 -8.34
N ALA A 84 5.83 -7.13 -8.59
CA ALA A 84 7.20 -6.66 -8.40
C ALA A 84 7.62 -6.75 -6.93
N ARG A 85 6.74 -6.35 -6.00
CA ARG A 85 6.97 -6.45 -4.55
C ARG A 85 7.12 -7.90 -4.09
N GLU A 86 6.24 -8.81 -4.51
CA GLU A 86 6.32 -10.22 -4.15
C GLU A 86 7.58 -10.90 -4.73
N ALA A 87 7.93 -10.59 -5.99
CA ALA A 87 9.16 -11.08 -6.60
C ALA A 87 10.40 -10.63 -5.81
N ALA A 88 10.47 -9.34 -5.44
CA ALA A 88 11.55 -8.81 -4.60
C ALA A 88 11.57 -9.44 -3.20
N ARG A 89 10.40 -9.67 -2.58
CA ARG A 89 10.28 -10.33 -1.28
C ARG A 89 10.81 -11.77 -1.35
N LYS A 90 10.44 -12.52 -2.39
CA LYS A 90 10.90 -13.89 -2.62
C LYS A 90 12.42 -13.95 -2.85
N ALA A 91 12.97 -13.10 -3.72
CA ALA A 91 14.40 -13.02 -3.96
C ALA A 91 15.20 -12.70 -2.69
N ARG A 92 14.71 -11.76 -1.87
CA ARG A 92 15.34 -11.42 -0.57
C ARG A 92 15.27 -12.56 0.45
N ALA A 93 14.22 -13.38 0.41
CA ALA A 93 14.08 -14.54 1.28
C ALA A 93 15.01 -15.68 0.86
N GLU A 94 15.12 -15.94 -0.45
CA GLU A 94 16.04 -16.92 -1.03
C GLU A 94 17.51 -16.55 -0.77
N ALA A 95 17.88 -15.28 -0.92
CA ALA A 95 19.24 -14.80 -0.58
C ALA A 95 19.56 -15.00 0.92
N ARG A 96 18.59 -14.79 1.81
CA ARG A 96 18.74 -15.02 3.26
C ARG A 96 18.83 -16.51 3.61
N SER A 97 18.01 -17.37 2.99
CA SER A 97 18.02 -18.81 3.25
C SER A 97 19.23 -19.51 2.62
N GLY A 98 19.68 -19.08 1.44
CA GLY A 98 20.91 -19.53 0.80
C GLY A 98 22.15 -19.23 1.63
N LYS A 99 22.20 -18.07 2.31
CA LYS A 99 23.28 -17.72 3.24
C LYS A 99 23.30 -18.61 4.50
N LYS A 100 22.12 -19.02 5.01
CA LYS A 100 22.01 -20.01 6.10
C LYS A 100 22.49 -21.41 5.69
N ARG A 101 22.28 -21.84 4.45
CA ARG A 101 22.78 -23.14 3.93
C ARG A 101 24.30 -23.15 3.78
N LYS A 102 24.92 -22.05 3.31
CA LYS A 102 26.39 -21.96 3.19
C LYS A 102 27.14 -21.92 4.53
N GLY A 103 26.51 -21.44 5.61
CA GLY A 103 27.12 -21.43 6.95
C GLY A 103 27.12 -22.77 7.69
N LYS A 104 26.32 -23.76 7.25
CA LYS A 104 26.22 -25.08 7.90
C LYS A 104 27.07 -26.16 7.23
N ALA A 105 27.58 -25.91 6.02
CA ALA A 105 28.36 -26.87 5.24
C ALA A 105 29.89 -26.77 5.46
N THR A 106 30.36 -25.87 6.32
CA THR A 106 31.80 -25.69 6.63
C THR A 106 32.20 -26.22 8.01
N GLY A 107 31.32 -26.96 8.69
CA GLY A 107 31.66 -27.69 9.91
C GLY A 107 32.38 -28.99 9.60
N LEU A 108 33.71 -28.92 9.52
CA LEU A 108 34.72 -29.98 9.59
C LEU A 108 34.17 -31.40 9.83
N SER A 109 34.05 -32.19 8.76
CA SER A 109 34.17 -33.65 8.84
C SER A 109 35.44 -34.02 8.07
N GLY A 110 36.56 -33.95 8.77
CA GLY A 110 37.82 -34.55 8.36
C GLY A 110 38.14 -35.61 9.39
N LYS A 111 38.29 -36.85 8.90
CA LYS A 111 38.89 -38.05 9.50
C LYS A 111 39.19 -38.03 11.00
#